data_AF-A0AA97B109-F1
#
_entry.id   AF-A0AA97B109-F1
#
_cell.length_a   1.000
_cell.length_b   1.000
_cell.length_c   1.000
_cell.angle_alpha   90.00
_cell.angle_beta   90.00
_cell.angle_gamma   90.00
#
_symmetry.space_group_name_H-M   'P 1'
#
loop_
_entity.id
_entity.type
_entity.pdbx_description
1 polymer ?
#
loop_
_entity_poly.entity_id
_entity_poly.type
_entity_poly.pdbx_seq_one_letter_code
_entity_poly.pdbx_strand_id
1 'polypeptide(L)'
;MSGMSHHERERLATAYAATRYLIRPHPSTGGVEQILRVGALHPALDATLAARGHREWAFLTAWNPGSQWRSDEENRRAQERMVAQLVAGGWGQPRAGRGG
;
A
#
# COMPACT_ATOMS: atom_id res chain seq x y z
N MET A 1 -2.00 12.93 -23.81
CA MET A 1 -1.49 12.49 -22.50
C MET A 1 -0.24 13.30 -22.20
N SER A 2 -0.33 14.37 -21.39
CA SER A 2 0.87 15.07 -20.93
C SER A 2 1.59 14.17 -19.94
N GLY A 3 2.82 13.78 -20.28
CA GLY A 3 3.69 13.06 -19.35
C GLY A 3 3.98 13.94 -18.13
N MET A 4 3.86 13.36 -16.94
CA MET A 4 4.21 14.03 -15.69
C MET A 4 5.67 14.54 -15.77
N SER A 5 5.89 15.79 -15.41
CA SER A 5 7.24 16.36 -15.36
C SER A 5 8.08 15.68 -14.27
N HIS A 6 9.41 15.80 -14.36
CA HIS A 6 10.31 15.30 -13.33
C HIS A 6 10.01 15.91 -11.96
N HIS A 7 9.78 17.23 -11.94
CA HIS A 7 9.47 17.97 -10.73
C HIS A 7 8.16 17.49 -10.07
N GLU A 8 7.12 17.22 -10.87
CA GLU A 8 5.86 16.67 -10.34
C GLU A 8 6.05 15.27 -9.75
N ARG A 9 6.88 14.42 -10.38
CA ARG A 9 7.25 13.11 -9.81
C ARG A 9 7.95 13.25 -8.47
N GLU A 10 8.93 14.15 -8.36
CA GLU A 10 9.66 14.40 -7.11
C GLU A 10 8.71 14.92 -6.02
N ARG A 11 7.85 15.88 -6.34
CA ARG A 11 6.87 16.42 -5.39
C ARG A 11 5.94 15.33 -4.85
N LEU A 12 5.45 14.45 -5.73
CA LEU A 12 4.59 13.34 -5.33
C LEU A 12 5.36 12.30 -4.50
N ALA A 13 6.60 11.98 -4.86
CA ALA A 13 7.44 11.09 -4.07
C ALA A 13 7.66 11.63 -2.65
N THR A 14 7.95 12.93 -2.50
CA THR A 14 8.06 13.59 -1.19
C THR A 14 6.75 13.53 -0.42
N ALA A 15 5.61 13.80 -1.07
CA ALA A 15 4.29 13.73 -0.44
C ALA A 15 4.01 12.30 0.08
N TYR A 16 4.22 11.27 -0.74
CA TYR A 16 4.01 9.88 -0.35
C TYR A 16 4.96 9.39 0.74
N ALA A 17 6.20 9.90 0.77
CA ALA A 17 7.15 9.62 1.85
C ALA A 17 6.71 10.26 3.18
N ALA A 18 6.07 11.44 3.12
CA ALA A 18 5.55 12.12 4.30
C ALA A 18 4.24 11.50 4.83
N THR A 19 3.43 10.88 3.96
CA THR A 19 2.15 10.24 4.30
C THR A 19 2.32 9.13 5.33
N ARG A 20 1.37 9.04 6.27
CA ARG A 20 1.29 7.96 7.25
C ARG A 20 0.24 6.97 6.79
N TYR A 21 0.64 5.71 6.60
CA TYR A 21 -0.29 4.65 6.24
C TYR A 21 -0.60 3.82 7.47
N LEU A 22 -1.89 3.76 7.84
CA LEU A 22 -2.33 3.05 9.03
C LEU A 22 -2.78 1.64 8.66
N ILE A 23 -2.15 0.65 9.29
CA ILE A 23 -2.60 -0.72 9.31
C ILE A 23 -3.47 -0.89 10.54
N ARG A 24 -4.75 -1.19 10.33
CA ARG A 24 -5.65 -1.47 11.45
C ARG A 24 -5.23 -2.75 12.20
N PRO A 25 -5.51 -2.83 13.51
CA PRO A 25 -5.30 -4.05 14.28
C PRO A 25 -5.81 -5.30 13.56
N HIS A 26 -4.93 -6.27 13.34
CA HIS A 26 -5.28 -7.52 12.66
C HIS A 26 -4.42 -8.69 13.19
N PRO A 27 -4.98 -9.90 13.37
CA PRO A 27 -4.23 -11.05 13.89
C PRO A 27 -2.97 -11.38 13.10
N SER A 28 -2.97 -11.19 11.77
CA SER A 28 -1.77 -11.42 10.94
C SER A 28 -0.67 -10.36 11.09
N THR A 29 -0.98 -9.20 11.69
CA THR A 29 -0.03 -8.08 11.90
C THR A 29 0.24 -7.81 13.38
N GLY A 30 -0.06 -8.80 14.25
CA GLY A 30 0.22 -8.72 15.69
C GLY A 30 -0.92 -8.12 16.51
N GLY A 31 -2.09 -7.85 15.91
CA GLY A 31 -3.27 -7.38 16.63
C GLY A 31 -3.19 -5.94 17.12
N VAL A 32 -2.20 -5.17 16.67
CA VAL A 32 -2.01 -3.76 17.04
C VAL A 32 -2.06 -2.88 15.79
N GLU A 33 -2.39 -1.61 15.99
CA GLU A 33 -2.28 -0.61 14.93
C GLU A 33 -0.80 -0.40 14.59
N GLN A 34 -0.47 -0.37 13.30
CA GLN A 34 0.89 -0.14 12.82
C GLN A 34 0.89 1.05 11.86
N ILE A 35 1.96 1.84 11.89
CA ILE A 35 2.12 3.01 11.03
C ILE A 35 3.27 2.78 10.08
N LEU A 36 2.96 2.69 8.79
CA LEU A 36 3.95 2.58 7.74
C LEU A 36 4.30 3.94 7.16
N ARG A 37 5.56 4.04 6.72
CA ARG A 37 6.09 5.14 5.91
C ARG A 37 6.88 4.55 4.75
N VAL A 38 6.80 5.19 3.58
CA VAL A 38 7.58 4.75 2.42
C VAL A 38 9.07 4.87 2.74
N GLY A 39 9.82 3.80 2.47
CA GLY A 39 11.27 3.75 2.71
C GLY A 39 11.70 3.50 4.16
N ALA A 40 10.77 3.37 5.11
CA ALA A 40 11.09 3.03 6.50
C ALA A 40 10.96 1.52 6.75
N LEU A 41 11.95 0.95 7.44
CA LEU A 41 11.86 -0.43 7.96
C LEU A 41 10.86 -0.52 9.10
N HIS A 42 10.24 -1.68 9.28
CA HIS A 42 9.26 -1.89 10.35
C HIS A 42 9.55 -3.19 11.13
N PRO A 43 10.60 -3.21 11.98
CA PRO A 43 11.14 -4.45 12.58
C PRO A 43 10.12 -5.30 13.34
N ALA A 44 9.17 -4.68 14.05
CA ALA A 44 8.12 -5.41 14.77
C ALA A 44 7.15 -6.13 13.82
N LEU A 45 6.89 -5.55 12.65
CA LEU A 45 6.02 -6.14 11.63
C LEU A 45 6.80 -7.20 10.85
N ASP A 46 8.07 -6.93 10.54
CA ASP A 46 8.99 -7.91 9.96
C ASP A 46 9.06 -9.19 10.80
N ALA A 47 9.31 -9.05 12.11
CA ALA A 47 9.35 -10.17 13.04
C ALA A 47 8.01 -10.92 13.10
N THR A 48 6.89 -10.19 13.11
CA THR A 48 5.53 -10.76 13.17
C THR A 48 5.20 -11.57 11.91
N LEU A 49 5.65 -11.11 10.74
CA LEU A 49 5.41 -11.77 9.46
C LEU A 49 6.41 -12.93 9.25
N ALA A 50 7.67 -12.77 9.65
CA ALA A 50 8.68 -13.82 9.62
C ALA A 50 8.30 -15.01 10.52
N ALA A 51 7.76 -14.75 11.71
CA ALA A 51 7.24 -15.79 12.60
C ALA A 51 6.06 -16.59 11.99
N ARG A 52 5.40 -16.04 10.95
CA ARG A 52 4.34 -16.70 10.18
C ARG A 52 4.85 -17.35 8.89
N GLY A 53 6.15 -17.34 8.65
CA GLY A 53 6.77 -17.92 7.46
C GLY A 53 6.80 -17.00 6.23
N HIS A 54 6.39 -15.74 6.35
CA HIS A 54 6.52 -14.78 5.26
C HIS A 54 7.93 -14.19 5.24
N ARG A 55 8.67 -14.45 4.16
CA ARG A 55 10.04 -13.92 3.96
C ARG A 55 10.05 -12.56 3.29
N GLU A 56 8.99 -12.25 2.55
CA GLU A 56 8.83 -11.02 1.78
C GLU A 56 7.39 -10.54 1.90
N TRP A 57 7.21 -9.22 1.98
CA TRP A 57 5.91 -8.58 2.03
C TRP A 57 5.97 -7.18 1.42
N ALA A 58 4.84 -6.71 0.91
CA ALA A 58 4.68 -5.35 0.41
C ALA A 58 3.31 -4.79 0.84
N PHE A 59 3.25 -3.49 1.12
CA PHE A 59 1.98 -2.79 1.31
C PHE A 59 1.67 -1.93 0.10
N LEU A 60 0.45 -2.09 -0.40
CA LEU A 60 -0.07 -1.35 -1.52
C LEU A 60 -1.20 -0.47 -1.00
N THR A 61 -0.97 0.84 -0.97
CA THR A 61 -1.79 1.79 -0.21
C THR A 61 -2.78 2.56 -1.10
N ALA A 62 -2.54 2.62 -2.41
CA ALA A 62 -3.52 3.03 -3.41
C ALA A 62 -3.04 2.65 -4.82
N TRP A 63 -3.90 2.02 -5.63
CA TRP A 63 -3.67 1.89 -7.08
C TRP A 63 -4.10 3.17 -7.80
N ASN A 64 -3.29 4.23 -7.66
CA ASN A 64 -3.54 5.53 -8.30
C ASN A 64 -2.44 5.90 -9.31
N PRO A 65 -2.42 5.28 -10.51
CA PRO A 65 -1.51 5.70 -11.56
C PRO A 65 -1.86 7.13 -11.97
N GLY A 66 -1.02 8.08 -11.55
CA GLY A 66 -1.15 9.52 -11.81
C GLY A 66 -1.39 10.40 -10.58
N SER A 67 -1.62 9.83 -9.39
CA SER A 67 -1.93 10.60 -8.16
C SER A 67 -3.10 11.58 -8.34
N GLN A 68 -4.05 11.25 -9.20
CA GLN A 68 -5.23 12.08 -9.47
C GLN A 68 -6.35 11.68 -8.52
N TRP A 69 -7.12 12.66 -8.06
CA TRP A 69 -8.36 12.37 -7.33
C TRP A 69 -9.29 11.60 -8.27
N ARG A 70 -9.62 10.36 -7.88
CA ARG A 70 -10.59 9.53 -8.58
C ARG A 70 -11.86 9.46 -7.76
N SER A 71 -12.98 9.26 -8.42
CA SER A 71 -14.21 8.94 -7.71
C SER A 71 -14.06 7.64 -6.92
N ASP A 72 -14.81 7.50 -5.83
CA ASP A 72 -14.81 6.28 -5.02
C ASP A 72 -15.11 5.02 -5.84
N GLU A 73 -15.94 5.16 -6.88
CA GLU A 73 -16.30 4.04 -7.75
C GLU A 73 -15.15 3.61 -8.67
N GLU A 74 -14.41 4.56 -9.24
CA GLU A 74 -13.21 4.27 -10.04
C GLU A 74 -12.10 3.69 -9.18
N ASN A 75 -11.95 4.18 -7.94
CA ASN A 75 -10.99 3.65 -6.98
C ASN A 75 -11.34 2.20 -6.60
N ARG A 76 -12.63 1.90 -6.38
CA ARG A 76 -13.10 0.54 -6.12
C ARG A 76 -12.85 -0.40 -7.30
N ARG A 77 -13.16 0.01 -8.54
CA ARG A 77 -12.86 -0.79 -9.73
C ARG A 77 -11.36 -1.01 -9.94
N ALA A 78 -10.54 -0.01 -9.61
CA ALA A 78 -9.08 -0.15 -9.65
C ALA A 78 -8.57 -1.14 -8.58
N GLN A 79 -9.13 -1.07 -7.36
CA GLN A 79 -8.85 -2.02 -6.29
C GLN A 79 -9.23 -3.46 -6.68
N GLU A 80 -10.40 -3.66 -7.28
CA GLU A 80 -10.85 -4.98 -7.75
C GLU A 80 -9.90 -5.56 -8.82
N ARG A 81 -9.48 -4.74 -9.80
CA ARG A 81 -8.51 -5.16 -10.82
C ARG A 81 -7.14 -5.52 -10.22
N MET A 82 -6.67 -4.72 -9.26
CA MET A 82 -5.42 -4.96 -8.55
C MET A 82 -5.47 -6.29 -7.77
N VAL A 83 -6.56 -6.55 -7.06
CA VAL A 83 -6.78 -7.83 -6.36
C VAL A 83 -6.73 -9.00 -7.33
N ALA A 84 -7.42 -8.90 -8.47
CA ALA A 84 -7.43 -9.94 -9.49
C ALA A 84 -6.01 -10.22 -10.05
N GLN A 85 -5.22 -9.17 -10.30
CA GLN A 85 -3.83 -9.29 -10.78
C GLN A 85 -2.91 -9.93 -9.73
N LEU A 86 -3.04 -9.55 -8.47
CA LEU A 86 -2.23 -10.11 -7.39
C LEU A 86 -2.53 -11.60 -7.18
N VAL A 87 -3.82 -11.97 -7.18
CA VAL A 87 -4.24 -13.38 -7.09
C VAL A 87 -3.74 -14.18 -8.29
N ALA A 88 -3.86 -13.64 -9.51
CA ALA A 88 -3.33 -14.29 -10.71
C ALA A 88 -1.80 -14.46 -10.68
N GLY A 89 -1.09 -13.54 -10.02
CA GLY A 89 0.36 -13.60 -9.80
C GLY A 89 0.81 -14.48 -8.64
N GLY A 90 -0.11 -15.22 -7.99
CA GLY A 90 0.22 -16.12 -6.87
C GLY A 90 0.33 -15.43 -5.51
N TRP A 91 -0.03 -14.15 -5.41
CA TRP A 91 -0.08 -13.42 -4.14
C TRP A 91 -1.44 -13.67 -3.46
N GLY A 92 -1.43 -13.88 -2.14
CA GLY A 92 -2.67 -14.12 -1.37
C GLY A 92 -3.68 -12.97 -1.46
N GLN A 93 -4.92 -13.19 -1.00
CA GLN A 93 -5.96 -12.16 -1.06
C GLN A 93 -5.55 -10.87 -0.32
N PRO A 94 -5.40 -9.72 -1.03
CA PRO A 94 -5.07 -8.46 -0.41
C PRO A 94 -6.28 -7.89 0.33
N ARG A 95 -6.04 -7.16 1.42
CA ARG A 95 -7.08 -6.51 2.25
C ARG A 95 -6.89 -4.99 2.23
N ALA A 96 -7.99 -4.24 2.20
CA ALA A 96 -7.94 -2.77 2.09
C ALA A 96 -7.46 -2.09 3.39
N GLY A 97 -6.53 -1.15 3.25
CA GLY A 97 -6.13 -0.16 4.28
C GLY A 97 -6.60 1.25 3.90
N ARG A 98 -6.51 2.22 4.81
CA ARG A 98 -6.85 3.64 4.55
C ARG A 98 -5.62 4.51 4.82
N GLY A 99 -5.28 5.40 3.89
CA GLY A 99 -4.22 6.40 4.06
C GLY A 99 -4.81 7.76 4.43
N GLY A 100 -4.08 8.55 5.23
CA GLY A 100 -4.47 9.90 5.67
C GLY A 100 -3.28 10.84 5.74
#